data_AF-A0A934PQM4-F1
#
_entry.id   AF-A0A934PQM4-F1
#
_cell.length_a   1.000
_cell.length_b   1.000
_cell.length_c   1.000
_cell.angle_alpha   90.00
_cell.angle_beta   90.00
_cell.angle_gamma   90.00
#
_symmetry.space_group_name_H-M   'P 1'
#
loop_
_entity.id
_entity.type
_entity.pdbx_description
1 polymer ?
#
loop_
_entity_poly.entity_id
_entity_poly.type
_entity_poly.pdbx_seq_one_letter_code
_entity_poly.pdbx_strand_id
1 'polypeptide(L)'
;MSTTAQQKPKPVQLKVVRVNKERQTNTSNSLSVSKVFTISFSHLKKAYRAKVLKVIYSNTESIYKIALTSSINNGSQVHWLQRQDGKWEIVLGNSLNKKLIEAITNAINCLE
;
A
#
# COMPACT_ATOMS: atom_id res chain seq x y z
N MET A 1 -56.47 16.36 -6.80
CA MET A 1 -55.53 15.41 -7.44
C MET A 1 -54.15 16.03 -7.37
N SER A 2 -53.33 15.60 -6.40
CA SER A 2 -52.01 16.20 -6.13
C SER A 2 -50.92 15.26 -6.62
N THR A 3 -50.11 15.71 -7.59
CA THR A 3 -48.99 14.94 -8.13
C THR A 3 -47.72 15.21 -7.32
N THR A 4 -47.17 14.17 -6.70
CA THR A 4 -45.91 14.21 -5.97
C THR A 4 -44.73 14.28 -6.95
N ALA A 5 -43.90 15.33 -6.86
CA ALA A 5 -42.67 15.45 -7.65
C ALA A 5 -41.55 14.62 -7.00
N GLN A 6 -41.02 13.64 -7.73
CA GLN A 6 -39.83 12.88 -7.31
C GLN A 6 -38.55 13.69 -7.59
N GLN A 7 -37.77 13.94 -6.54
CA GLN A 7 -36.47 14.60 -6.62
C GLN A 7 -35.39 13.60 -7.06
N LYS A 8 -34.86 13.80 -8.27
CA LYS A 8 -33.82 12.98 -8.89
C LYS A 8 -32.46 13.27 -8.22
N PRO A 9 -31.69 12.27 -7.74
CA PRO A 9 -30.39 12.53 -7.12
C PRO A 9 -29.36 12.97 -8.17
N LYS A 10 -28.62 14.05 -7.85
CA LYS A 10 -27.54 14.59 -8.70
C LYS A 10 -26.38 13.59 -8.78
N PRO A 11 -25.76 13.40 -9.97
CA PRO A 11 -24.59 12.56 -10.12
C PRO A 11 -23.38 13.22 -9.44
N VAL A 12 -22.68 12.45 -8.61
CA VAL A 12 -21.41 12.83 -7.98
C VAL A 12 -20.35 12.97 -9.07
N GLN A 13 -19.86 14.20 -9.29
CA GLN A 13 -18.76 14.45 -10.21
C GLN A 13 -17.43 14.09 -9.52
N LEU A 14 -16.83 12.97 -9.92
CA LEU A 14 -15.50 12.59 -9.49
C LEU A 14 -14.47 13.42 -10.28
N LYS A 15 -13.85 14.38 -9.60
CA LYS A 15 -12.73 15.16 -10.15
C LYS A 15 -11.47 14.29 -10.12
N VAL A 16 -11.04 13.81 -11.28
CA VAL A 16 -9.75 13.13 -11.44
C VAL A 16 -8.64 14.16 -11.28
N VAL A 17 -8.04 14.20 -10.10
CA VAL A 17 -6.80 14.95 -9.85
C VAL A 17 -5.65 14.15 -10.46
N ARG A 18 -5.17 14.57 -11.63
CA ARG A 18 -3.92 14.05 -12.20
C ARG A 18 -2.79 14.45 -11.27
N VAL A 19 -2.22 13.48 -10.56
CA VAL A 19 -0.97 13.66 -9.81
C VAL A 19 0.15 13.79 -10.82
N ASN A 20 0.80 14.96 -10.85
CA ASN A 20 2.01 15.17 -11.63
C ASN A 20 3.07 14.16 -11.17
N LYS A 21 3.49 13.30 -12.09
CA LYS A 21 4.59 12.35 -11.91
C LYS A 21 5.88 13.13 -12.14
N GLU A 22 6.33 13.89 -11.15
CA GLU A 22 7.68 14.43 -11.15
C GLU A 22 8.66 13.26 -11.15
N ARG A 23 9.37 13.09 -12.26
CA ARG A 23 10.56 12.24 -12.33
C ARG A 23 11.62 12.92 -11.47
N GLN A 24 11.84 12.40 -10.26
CA GLN A 24 13.08 12.69 -9.54
C GLN A 24 14.23 11.97 -10.25
N THR A 25 14.89 12.69 -11.15
CA THR A 25 16.26 12.44 -11.54
C THR A 25 17.16 13.05 -10.47
N ASN A 26 17.77 12.23 -9.62
CA ASN A 26 18.87 12.69 -8.76
C ASN A 26 20.06 11.76 -8.90
N THR A 27 21.08 12.33 -9.53
CA THR A 27 22.44 11.85 -9.71
C THR A 27 23.16 11.87 -8.36
N SER A 28 23.52 10.71 -7.82
CA SER A 28 24.67 10.52 -6.92
C SER A 28 24.83 9.02 -6.63
N ASN A 29 25.87 8.36 -7.17
CA ASN A 29 26.37 7.02 -6.80
C ASN A 29 25.35 6.09 -6.09
N SER A 30 24.22 5.84 -6.75
CA SER A 30 23.00 5.43 -6.05
C SER A 30 22.94 3.91 -5.92
N LEU A 31 23.56 3.39 -4.86
CA LEU A 31 23.48 1.97 -4.50
C LEU A 31 22.06 1.52 -4.15
N SER A 32 21.09 2.45 -4.01
CA SER A 32 19.69 2.10 -3.79
C SER A 32 18.67 3.05 -4.41
N VAL A 33 17.64 2.48 -5.03
CA VAL A 33 16.44 3.21 -5.52
C VAL A 33 15.30 2.97 -4.52
N SER A 34 14.59 4.04 -4.15
CA SER A 34 13.45 3.92 -3.24
C SER A 34 12.18 4.57 -3.75
N LYS A 35 11.03 3.96 -3.44
CA LYS A 35 9.70 4.44 -3.80
C LYS A 35 8.75 4.28 -2.61
N VAL A 36 8.10 5.37 -2.21
CA VAL A 36 7.05 5.35 -1.19
C VAL A 36 5.68 5.36 -1.85
N PHE A 37 4.78 4.49 -1.40
CA PHE A 37 3.39 4.47 -1.83
C PHE A 37 2.47 4.02 -0.69
N THR A 38 1.17 4.20 -0.88
CA THR A 38 0.15 3.78 0.09
C THR A 38 -0.67 2.64 -0.49
N ILE A 39 -0.79 1.55 0.25
CA ILE A 39 -1.71 0.45 -0.08
C ILE A 39 -3.01 0.62 0.70
N SER A 40 -4.12 0.20 0.08
CA SER A 40 -5.40 0.01 0.75
C SER A 40 -5.83 -1.44 0.58
N PHE A 41 -6.25 -2.10 1.66
CA PHE A 41 -6.66 -3.50 1.63
C PHE A 41 -7.75 -3.77 2.67
N SER A 42 -8.48 -4.89 2.52
CA SER A 42 -9.48 -5.33 3.47
C SER A 42 -9.02 -6.59 4.18
N HIS A 43 -9.19 -6.65 5.50
CA HIS A 43 -8.90 -7.84 6.29
C HIS A 43 -9.91 -7.94 7.45
N LEU A 44 -10.49 -9.14 7.68
CA LEU A 44 -11.53 -9.36 8.70
C LEU A 44 -12.69 -8.34 8.61
N LYS A 45 -13.16 -8.04 7.39
CA LYS A 45 -14.24 -7.06 7.10
C LYS A 45 -13.93 -5.62 7.51
N LYS A 46 -12.66 -5.28 7.76
CA LYS A 46 -12.19 -3.92 8.04
C LYS A 46 -11.29 -3.44 6.92
N ALA A 47 -11.46 -2.18 6.52
CA ALA A 47 -10.60 -1.52 5.56
C ALA A 47 -9.38 -0.92 6.24
N TYR A 48 -8.21 -1.09 5.63
CA TYR A 48 -6.93 -0.66 6.16
C TYR A 48 -6.16 0.13 5.12
N ARG A 49 -5.29 1.02 5.63
CA ARG A 49 -4.31 1.76 4.85
C ARG A 49 -2.94 1.60 5.49
N ALA A 50 -1.94 1.37 4.67
CA ALA A 50 -0.56 1.25 5.12
C ALA A 50 0.38 2.01 4.20
N LYS A 51 1.42 2.61 4.78
CA LYS A 51 2.51 3.20 4.00
C LYS A 51 3.57 2.14 3.73
N VAL A 52 3.99 2.05 2.48
CA VAL A 52 5.01 1.10 2.02
C VAL A 52 6.17 1.89 1.43
N LEU A 53 7.37 1.59 1.90
CA LEU A 53 8.62 2.03 1.29
C LEU A 53 9.27 0.81 0.63
N LYS A 54 9.35 0.82 -0.69
CA LYS A 54 10.17 -0.12 -1.46
C LYS A 54 11.59 0.40 -1.51
N VAL A 55 12.56 -0.45 -1.18
CA VAL A 55 13.99 -0.21 -1.29
C VAL A 55 14.58 -1.28 -2.20
N ILE A 56 15.26 -0.86 -3.25
CA ILE A 56 15.99 -1.73 -4.17
C ILE A 56 17.47 -1.44 -3.93
N TYR A 57 18.25 -2.44 -3.53
CA TYR A 57 19.70 -2.30 -3.45
C TYR A 57 20.32 -2.88 -4.73
N SER A 58 21.28 -2.19 -5.34
CA SER A 58 22.19 -2.66 -6.42
C SER A 58 21.86 -4.02 -7.10
N ASN A 59 20.80 -4.09 -7.93
CA ASN A 59 20.32 -5.30 -8.64
C ASN A 59 19.88 -6.50 -7.78
N THR A 60 19.67 -6.33 -6.48
CA THR A 60 19.09 -7.35 -5.60
C THR A 60 17.56 -7.30 -5.61
N GLU A 61 16.95 -8.33 -5.04
CA GLU A 61 15.54 -8.34 -4.69
C GLU A 61 15.14 -7.10 -3.88
N SER A 62 13.89 -6.68 -4.07
CA SER A 62 13.33 -5.50 -3.39
C SER A 62 12.94 -5.84 -1.95
N ILE A 63 13.23 -4.93 -1.02
CA ILE A 63 12.77 -5.00 0.36
C ILE A 63 11.70 -3.93 0.59
N TYR A 64 10.62 -4.32 1.25
CA TYR A 64 9.44 -3.50 1.47
C TYR A 64 9.26 -3.26 2.96
N LYS A 65 9.40 -2.01 3.39
CA LYS A 65 9.06 -1.58 4.74
C LYS A 65 7.60 -1.16 4.77
N ILE A 66 6.77 -1.88 5.52
CA ILE A 66 5.35 -1.60 5.71
C ILE A 66 5.11 -1.04 7.11
N ALA A 67 4.53 0.15 7.18
CA ALA A 67 4.03 0.73 8.42
C ALA A 67 2.52 0.50 8.52
N LEU A 68 2.11 -0.39 9.43
CA LEU A 68 0.70 -0.65 9.73
C LEU A 68 0.20 0.31 10.82
N THR A 69 -1.06 0.74 10.70
CA THR A 69 -1.73 1.52 11.74
C THR A 69 -2.15 0.63 12.91
N SER A 70 -2.13 1.18 14.12
CA SER A 70 -2.39 0.48 15.41
C SER A 70 -3.79 -0.12 15.58
N SER A 71 -4.68 0.03 14.60
CA SER A 71 -5.97 -0.66 14.60
C SER A 71 -5.89 -2.15 14.22
N ILE A 72 -4.75 -2.58 13.64
CA ILE A 72 -4.52 -3.96 13.18
C ILE A 72 -3.72 -4.79 14.18
N ASN A 73 -2.81 -4.14 14.92
CA ASN A 73 -1.97 -4.76 15.94
C ASN A 73 -1.87 -3.81 17.15
N ASN A 74 -1.52 -4.34 18.32
CA ASN A 74 -1.33 -3.55 19.54
C ASN A 74 -0.09 -2.62 19.44
N GLY A 75 -0.20 -1.54 18.67
CA GLY A 75 0.85 -0.54 18.44
C GLY A 75 1.08 -0.18 16.97
N SER A 76 1.96 0.80 16.70
CA SER A 76 2.47 1.00 15.34
C SER A 76 3.59 -0.02 15.09
N GLN A 77 3.29 -1.11 14.38
CA GLN A 77 4.33 -2.07 13.97
C GLN A 77 4.77 -1.78 12.54
N VAL A 78 6.08 -1.74 12.40
CA VAL A 78 6.78 -1.68 11.13
C VAL A 78 7.29 -3.07 10.83
N HIS A 79 7.01 -3.58 9.63
CA HIS A 79 7.48 -4.86 9.16
C HIS A 79 8.30 -4.67 7.89
N TRP A 80 9.34 -5.46 7.74
CA TRP A 80 10.13 -5.54 6.52
C TRP A 80 9.83 -6.87 5.85
N LEU A 81 9.31 -6.80 4.63
CA LEU A 81 9.03 -7.94 3.77
C LEU A 81 10.05 -7.99 2.64
N GLN A 82 10.48 -9.18 2.26
CA GLN A 82 11.28 -9.41 1.07
C GLN A 82 10.68 -10.57 0.29
N ARG A 83 10.80 -10.51 -1.04
CA ARG A 83 10.50 -11.66 -1.89
C ARG A 83 11.74 -12.56 -1.99
N GLN A 84 11.61 -13.81 -1.57
CA GLN A 84 12.65 -14.84 -1.66
C GLN A 84 12.04 -16.05 -2.36
N ASP A 85 12.65 -16.50 -3.47
CA ASP A 85 12.19 -17.63 -4.28
C ASP A 85 10.69 -17.56 -4.64
N GLY A 86 10.23 -16.36 -4.98
CA GLY A 86 8.84 -16.09 -5.35
C GLY A 86 7.86 -15.96 -4.16
N LYS A 87 8.28 -16.27 -2.93
CA LYS A 87 7.48 -16.17 -1.70
C LYS A 87 7.80 -14.90 -0.92
N TRP A 88 6.83 -14.40 -0.16
CA TRP A 88 7.00 -13.24 0.69
C TRP A 88 7.37 -13.67 2.11
N GLU A 89 8.50 -13.17 2.59
CA GLU A 89 9.04 -13.48 3.92
C GLU A 89 9.19 -12.21 4.76
N ILE A 90 8.94 -12.32 6.07
CA ILE A 90 9.23 -11.25 7.03
C ILE A 90 10.70 -11.34 7.42
N VAL A 91 11.49 -10.35 7.03
CA VAL A 91 12.92 -10.29 7.34
C VAL A 91 13.21 -9.52 8.63
N LEU A 92 12.33 -8.59 9.00
CA LEU A 92 12.43 -7.85 10.27
C LEU A 92 11.04 -7.42 10.75
N GLY A 93 10.80 -7.57 12.05
CA GLY A 93 9.55 -7.21 12.72
C GLY A 93 8.83 -8.43 13.29
N ASN A 94 7.72 -8.19 13.98
CA ASN A 94 6.94 -9.25 14.60
C ASN A 94 6.27 -10.14 13.56
N SER A 95 5.99 -11.39 13.93
CA SER A 95 5.21 -12.30 13.11
C SER A 95 3.82 -11.74 12.88
N LEU A 96 3.39 -11.75 11.61
CA LEU A 96 2.04 -11.39 11.22
C LEU A 96 1.22 -12.65 10.93
N ASN A 97 -0.09 -12.54 11.09
CA ASN A 97 -1.01 -13.58 10.65
C ASN A 97 -0.83 -13.81 9.13
N LYS A 98 -0.75 -15.07 8.69
CA LYS A 98 -0.59 -15.44 7.27
C LYS A 98 -1.62 -14.75 6.34
N LYS A 99 -2.89 -14.69 6.76
CA LYS A 99 -3.97 -14.04 5.99
C LYS A 99 -3.78 -12.52 5.88
N LEU A 100 -3.12 -11.91 6.86
CA LEU A 100 -2.80 -10.48 6.83
C LEU A 100 -1.61 -10.22 5.90
N ILE A 101 -0.58 -11.07 5.94
CA ILE A 101 0.55 -11.01 5.00
C ILE A 101 0.03 -11.10 3.56
N GLU A 102 -0.82 -12.09 3.27
CA GLU A 102 -1.41 -12.27 1.94
C GLU A 102 -2.20 -11.04 1.46
N ALA A 103 -3.02 -10.44 2.34
CA ALA A 103 -3.76 -9.23 1.99
C ALA A 103 -2.83 -8.03 1.69
N ILE A 104 -1.75 -7.88 2.48
CA ILE A 104 -0.75 -6.82 2.28
C ILE A 104 0.01 -7.03 0.97
N THR A 105 0.50 -8.23 0.72
CA THR A 105 1.35 -8.53 -0.45
C THR A 105 0.54 -8.50 -1.74
N ASN A 106 -0.73 -8.94 -1.72
CA ASN A 106 -1.64 -8.75 -2.85
C ASN A 106 -1.84 -7.26 -3.16
N ALA A 107 -2.03 -6.42 -2.14
CA ALA A 107 -2.20 -4.98 -2.34
C ALA A 107 -0.92 -4.29 -2.85
N ILE A 108 0.26 -4.79 -2.47
CA ILE A 108 1.54 -4.35 -3.05
C ILE A 108 1.60 -4.74 -4.53
N ASN A 109 1.34 -6.01 -4.87
CA ASN A 109 1.39 -6.51 -6.25
C ASN A 109 0.41 -5.78 -7.18
N CYS A 110 -0.73 -5.30 -6.69
CA CYS A 110 -1.67 -4.53 -7.50
C CYS A 110 -1.20 -3.10 -7.85
N LEU A 111 -0.18 -2.56 -7.16
CA LEU A 111 0.32 -1.19 -7.35
C LEU A 111 1.68 -1.13 -8.05
N GLU A 112 2.36 -2.27 -8.17
CA GLU A 112 3.62 -2.41 -8.92
C GLU A 112 3.36 -2.70 -10.38
#